data_AF-G3TLI1-F1
#
_entry.id   AF-G3TLI1-F1
#
_cell.length_a   1.000
_cell.length_b   1.000
_cell.length_c   1.000
_cell.angle_alpha   90.00
_cell.angle_beta   90.00
_cell.angle_gamma   90.00
#
_symmetry.space_group_name_H-M   'P 1'
#
loop_
_entity.id
_entity.type
_entity.pdbx_description
1 polymer ?
#
loop_
_entity_poly.entity_id
_entity_poly.type
_entity_poly.pdbx_seq_one_letter_code
_entity_poly.pdbx_strand_id
1 'polypeptide(L)'
;LFSRLKFVFGSSAIQALDLVDRQSITLISSPSGRRVFQVLGSSGKTYTCLASCHYCSCPAFAFSVLRKSDSLLCKHLLAVYLSQVTGACQQLSVSDEQLTDILLTEAEQ
;
A
#
# COMPACT_ATOMS: atom_id res chain seq x y z
N LEU A 1 -4.63 3.59 21.32
CA LEU A 1 -3.96 3.67 20.01
C LEU A 1 -4.98 3.80 18.87
N PHE A 2 -5.87 2.81 18.70
CA PHE A 2 -6.91 2.81 17.65
C PHE A 2 -7.79 4.08 17.61
N SER A 3 -8.22 4.59 18.76
CA SER A 3 -9.04 5.83 18.84
C SER A 3 -8.35 7.05 18.19
N ARG A 4 -7.03 7.17 18.33
CA ARG A 4 -6.24 8.25 17.71
C ARG A 4 -6.09 8.05 16.20
N LEU A 5 -5.87 6.82 15.75
CA LEU A 5 -5.81 6.50 14.32
C LEU A 5 -7.16 6.80 13.63
N LYS A 6 -8.28 6.39 14.25
CA LYS A 6 -9.62 6.69 13.73
C LYS A 6 -9.92 8.18 13.72
N PHE A 7 -9.44 8.94 14.72
CA PHE A 7 -9.59 10.39 14.73
C PHE A 7 -8.88 11.06 13.55
N VAL A 8 -7.66 10.63 13.22
CA VAL A 8 -6.85 11.23 12.14
C VAL A 8 -7.26 10.74 10.75
N PHE A 9 -7.52 9.44 10.59
CA PHE A 9 -7.72 8.81 9.28
C PHE A 9 -9.16 8.34 9.02
N GLY A 10 -10.09 8.62 9.94
CA GLY A 10 -11.50 8.28 9.77
C GLY A 10 -11.75 6.80 9.51
N SER A 11 -12.61 6.51 8.52
CA SER A 11 -12.98 5.15 8.11
C SER A 11 -11.82 4.37 7.49
N SER A 12 -10.85 5.06 6.86
CA SER A 12 -9.66 4.44 6.29
C SER A 12 -8.82 3.71 7.34
N ALA A 13 -8.85 4.15 8.61
CA ALA A 13 -8.14 3.47 9.70
C ALA A 13 -8.61 2.03 9.90
N ILE A 14 -9.93 1.80 9.91
CA ILE A 14 -10.52 0.46 10.12
C ILE A 14 -10.17 -0.44 8.95
N GLN A 15 -10.32 0.08 7.73
CA GLN A 15 -10.06 -0.69 6.52
C GLN A 15 -8.57 -1.00 6.34
N ALA A 16 -7.69 -0.09 6.75
CA ALA A 16 -6.26 -0.32 6.73
C ALA A 16 -5.85 -1.42 7.72
N LEU A 17 -6.43 -1.42 8.92
CA LEU A 17 -6.18 -2.47 9.91
C LEU A 17 -6.70 -3.83 9.45
N ASP A 18 -7.88 -3.90 8.83
CA ASP A 18 -8.40 -5.16 8.24
C ASP A 18 -7.43 -5.74 7.19
N LEU A 19 -6.80 -4.89 6.34
CA LEU A 19 -5.78 -5.35 5.39
C LEU A 19 -4.53 -5.89 6.08
N VAL A 20 -4.10 -5.26 7.18
CA VAL A 20 -2.95 -5.73 7.99
C VAL A 20 -3.28 -7.07 8.65
N ASP A 21 -4.46 -7.19 9.26
CA ASP A 21 -4.92 -8.40 9.94
C ASP A 21 -5.05 -9.58 8.98
N ARG A 22 -5.46 -9.32 7.73
CA ARG A 22 -5.52 -10.32 6.64
C ARG A 22 -4.16 -10.62 6.01
N GLN A 23 -3.07 -10.02 6.48
CA GLN A 23 -1.73 -10.14 5.90
C GLN A 23 -1.69 -9.86 4.39
N SER A 24 -2.50 -8.90 3.93
CA SER A 24 -2.70 -8.61 2.51
C SER A 24 -1.63 -7.69 1.91
N ILE A 25 -0.49 -7.51 2.58
CA ILE A 25 0.58 -6.61 2.16
C ILE A 25 1.88 -7.40 1.94
N THR A 26 2.40 -7.32 0.72
CA THR A 26 3.67 -7.92 0.32
C THR A 26 4.66 -6.84 -0.06
N LEU A 27 5.80 -6.79 0.64
CA LEU A 27 6.98 -6.05 0.24
C LEU A 27 7.79 -6.91 -0.72
N ILE A 28 7.93 -6.41 -1.93
CA ILE A 28 8.75 -7.01 -2.97
C ILE A 28 10.05 -6.21 -3.07
N SER A 29 11.18 -6.90 -2.99
CA SER A 29 12.52 -6.29 -3.03
C SER A 29 13.45 -7.02 -3.99
N SER A 30 14.41 -6.30 -4.56
CA SER A 30 15.45 -6.88 -5.42
C SER A 30 16.87 -6.47 -4.98
N PRO A 31 17.92 -7.15 -5.47
CA PRO A 31 19.31 -6.88 -5.09
C PRO A 31 19.79 -5.45 -5.38
N SER A 32 19.25 -4.76 -6.40
CA SER A 32 19.54 -3.33 -6.63
C SER A 32 19.05 -2.39 -5.52
N GLY A 33 18.29 -2.90 -4.53
CA GLY A 33 17.70 -2.10 -3.45
C GLY A 33 16.35 -1.49 -3.80
N ARG A 34 15.80 -1.78 -4.99
CA ARG A 34 14.43 -1.39 -5.34
C ARG A 34 13.43 -2.15 -4.47
N ARG A 35 12.40 -1.42 -4.04
CA ARG A 35 11.37 -1.91 -3.13
C ARG A 35 10.00 -1.38 -3.54
N VAL A 36 9.01 -2.25 -3.58
CA VAL A 36 7.62 -1.91 -3.86
C VAL A 36 6.71 -2.69 -2.92
N PHE A 37 5.59 -2.10 -2.55
CA PHE A 37 4.55 -2.80 -1.80
C PHE A 37 3.40 -3.13 -2.72
N GLN A 38 2.93 -4.38 -2.69
CA GLN A 38 1.67 -4.77 -3.29
C GLN A 38 0.65 -5.03 -2.18
N VAL A 39 -0.54 -4.45 -2.33
CA VAL A 39 -1.64 -4.62 -1.39
C VAL A 39 -2.80 -5.28 -2.12
N LEU A 40 -3.18 -6.48 -1.67
CA LEU A 40 -4.37 -7.17 -2.18
C LEU A 40 -5.62 -6.50 -1.58
N GLY A 41 -6.35 -5.76 -2.40
CA GLY A 41 -7.58 -5.12 -1.99
C GLY A 41 -8.71 -6.11 -1.75
N SER A 42 -9.74 -5.67 -1.03
CA SER A 42 -10.93 -6.47 -0.72
C SER A 42 -11.71 -6.93 -1.96
N SER A 43 -11.51 -6.30 -3.12
CA SER A 43 -12.10 -6.70 -4.41
C SER A 43 -11.29 -7.79 -5.13
N GLY A 44 -10.16 -8.23 -4.57
CA GLY A 44 -9.21 -9.11 -5.23
C GLY A 44 -8.26 -8.40 -6.20
N LYS A 45 -8.40 -7.08 -6.42
CA LYS A 45 -7.45 -6.29 -7.21
C LYS A 45 -6.22 -5.97 -6.36
N THR A 46 -5.03 -6.17 -6.91
CA THR A 46 -3.76 -5.74 -6.32
C THR A 46 -3.50 -4.29 -6.65
N TYR A 47 -3.01 -3.54 -5.66
CA TYR A 47 -2.58 -2.15 -5.81
C TYR A 47 -1.12 -2.01 -5.44
N THR A 48 -0.33 -1.37 -6.31
CA THR A 48 1.04 -0.99 -5.99
C THR A 48 1.08 0.26 -5.14
N CYS A 49 1.93 0.22 -4.12
CA CYS A 49 2.23 1.31 -3.22
C CYS A 49 3.74 1.55 -3.19
N LEU A 50 4.14 2.81 -3.36
CA LEU A 50 5.53 3.26 -3.26
C LEU A 50 5.66 4.12 -2.00
N ALA A 51 6.14 3.49 -0.92
CA ALA A 51 6.24 4.11 0.39
C ALA A 51 7.19 5.34 0.39
N SER A 52 8.22 5.35 -0.48
CA SER A 52 9.21 6.42 -0.61
C SER A 52 8.63 7.75 -1.10
N CYS A 53 7.55 7.72 -1.88
CA CYS A 53 6.90 8.90 -2.44
C CYS A 53 5.41 9.00 -2.06
N HIS A 54 4.96 8.23 -1.07
CA HIS A 54 3.57 8.21 -0.60
C HIS A 54 2.54 7.98 -1.72
N TYR A 55 2.86 7.11 -2.70
CA TYR A 55 2.01 6.85 -3.86
C TYR A 55 1.28 5.50 -3.75
N CYS A 56 0.03 5.45 -4.23
CA CYS A 56 -0.71 4.23 -4.45
C CYS A 56 -1.50 4.28 -5.76
N SER A 57 -1.53 3.19 -6.51
CA SER A 57 -2.27 3.08 -7.78
C SER A 57 -3.79 2.95 -7.61
N CYS A 58 -4.32 3.02 -6.38
CA CYS A 58 -5.76 2.87 -6.17
C CYS A 58 -6.56 4.13 -6.56
N PRO A 59 -7.80 3.99 -7.08
CA PRO A 59 -8.64 5.14 -7.46
C PRO A 59 -8.91 6.12 -6.32
N ALA A 60 -9.01 5.62 -5.08
CA ALA A 60 -9.25 6.44 -3.90
C ALA A 60 -8.08 7.38 -3.59
N PHE A 61 -6.83 7.00 -3.93
CA PHE A 61 -5.68 7.88 -3.81
C PHE A 61 -5.77 9.05 -4.80
N ALA A 62 -5.97 8.75 -6.09
CA ALA A 62 -6.12 9.77 -7.13
C ALA A 62 -7.27 10.75 -6.82
N PHE A 63 -8.41 10.23 -6.34
CA PHE A 63 -9.57 11.07 -6.09
C PHE A 63 -9.56 11.80 -4.74
N SER A 64 -9.35 11.07 -3.64
CA SER A 64 -9.55 11.61 -2.28
C SER A 64 -8.30 12.35 -1.77
N VAL A 65 -7.11 11.83 -2.11
CA VAL A 65 -5.83 12.41 -1.68
C VAL A 65 -5.38 13.51 -2.64
N LEU A 66 -5.25 13.20 -3.94
CA LEU A 66 -4.70 14.16 -4.91
C LEU A 66 -5.71 15.21 -5.35
N ARG A 67 -6.92 14.80 -5.76
CA ARG A 67 -7.89 15.72 -6.37
C ARG A 67 -8.71 16.51 -5.35
N LYS A 68 -9.24 15.85 -4.32
CA LYS A 68 -10.09 16.49 -3.30
C LYS A 68 -9.32 17.01 -2.10
N SER A 69 -8.17 16.39 -1.80
CA SER A 69 -7.38 16.67 -0.59
C SER A 69 -8.20 16.58 0.70
N ASP A 70 -9.22 15.72 0.73
CA ASP A 70 -10.05 15.48 1.93
C ASP A 70 -9.52 14.34 2.81
N SER A 71 -8.51 13.62 2.32
CA SER A 71 -7.87 12.50 2.98
C SER A 71 -6.35 12.61 2.87
N LEU A 72 -5.63 12.40 3.97
CA LEU A 72 -4.17 12.42 3.98
C LEU A 72 -3.55 11.24 3.24
N LEU A 73 -4.16 10.06 3.36
CA LEU A 73 -3.71 8.81 2.77
C LEU A 73 -4.93 7.98 2.32
N CYS A 74 -4.72 7.14 1.31
CA CYS A 74 -5.66 6.05 1.06
C CYS A 74 -5.44 4.94 2.11
N LYS A 75 -6.45 4.07 2.26
CA LYS A 75 -6.37 2.92 3.18
C LYS A 75 -5.17 1.99 2.91
N HIS A 76 -4.73 1.86 1.66
CA HIS A 76 -3.62 0.96 1.31
C HIS A 76 -2.27 1.51 1.77
N LEU A 77 -2.00 2.80 1.57
CA LEU A 77 -0.79 3.45 2.10
C LEU A 77 -0.77 3.41 3.62
N LEU A 78 -1.91 3.68 4.26
CA LEU A 78 -2.02 3.55 5.71
C LEU A 78 -1.73 2.10 6.16
N ALA A 79 -2.25 1.10 5.46
CA ALA A 79 -1.98 -0.31 5.75
C ALA A 79 -0.49 -0.66 5.57
N VAL A 80 0.17 -0.13 4.54
CA VAL A 80 1.62 -0.30 4.34
C VAL A 80 2.42 0.27 5.51
N TYR A 81 2.13 1.51 5.94
CA TYR A 81 2.86 2.09 7.08
C TYR A 81 2.61 1.31 8.37
N LEU A 82 1.37 0.89 8.60
CA LEU A 82 1.03 0.08 9.77
C LEU A 82 1.72 -1.29 9.72
N SER A 83 1.75 -1.97 8.57
CA SER A 83 2.39 -3.29 8.46
C SER A 83 3.90 -3.22 8.66
N GLN A 84 4.54 -2.11 8.27
CA GLN A 84 5.96 -1.89 8.52
C GLN A 84 6.27 -1.77 10.02
N VAL A 85 5.46 -1.04 10.78
CA VAL A 85 5.70 -0.88 12.23
C VAL A 85 5.26 -2.10 13.05
N THR A 86 4.30 -2.87 12.58
CA THR A 86 3.84 -4.10 13.25
C THR A 86 4.60 -5.35 12.83
N GLY A 87 5.43 -5.28 11.78
CA GLY A 87 6.11 -6.44 11.20
C GLY A 87 5.18 -7.40 10.44
N ALA A 88 3.94 -6.98 10.14
CA ALA A 88 2.92 -7.79 9.49
C ALA A 88 2.97 -7.70 7.94
N CYS A 89 4.16 -7.53 7.38
CA CYS A 89 4.36 -7.44 5.93
C CYS A 89 5.09 -8.68 5.40
N GLN A 90 4.46 -9.38 4.46
CA GLN A 90 5.09 -10.50 3.76
C GLN A 90 6.28 -10.00 2.96
N GLN A 91 7.38 -10.75 2.95
CA GLN A 91 8.59 -10.38 2.22
C GLN A 91 8.76 -11.30 1.02
N LEU A 92 8.99 -10.72 -0.15
CA LEU A 92 9.29 -11.45 -1.37
C LEU A 92 10.55 -10.86 -2.02
N SER A 93 11.59 -11.67 -2.14
CA SER A 93 12.80 -11.30 -2.88
C SER A 93 12.68 -11.79 -4.32
N VAL A 94 12.93 -10.92 -5.28
CA VAL A 94 12.88 -11.19 -6.73
C VAL A 94 14.14 -10.69 -7.42
N SER A 95 14.37 -11.10 -8.67
CA SER A 95 15.44 -10.53 -9.48
C SER A 95 15.15 -9.08 -9.88
N ASP A 96 16.19 -8.39 -10.37
CA ASP A 96 16.03 -7.02 -10.85
C ASP A 96 15.14 -6.94 -12.10
N GLU A 97 15.19 -7.94 -12.96
CA GLU A 97 14.34 -8.04 -14.15
C GLU A 97 12.88 -8.23 -13.74
N GLN A 98 12.61 -9.19 -12.84
CA GLN A 98 11.27 -9.46 -12.34
C GLN A 98 10.63 -8.23 -11.70
N LEU A 99 11.38 -7.49 -10.88
CA LEU A 99 10.86 -6.28 -10.26
C LEU A 99 10.59 -5.17 -11.28
N THR A 100 11.36 -5.12 -12.38
CA THR A 100 11.11 -4.19 -13.48
C THR A 100 9.79 -4.53 -14.16
N ASP A 101 9.54 -5.80 -14.46
CA ASP A 101 8.30 -6.25 -15.11
C ASP A 101 7.07 -5.93 -14.24
N ILE A 102 7.16 -6.14 -12.92
CA ILE A 102 6.10 -5.77 -11.97
C ILE A 102 5.79 -4.27 -12.02
N LEU A 103 6.82 -3.42 -12.11
CA LEU A 103 6.62 -1.97 -12.16
C LEU A 103 6.08 -1.49 -13.51
N LEU A 104 6.42 -2.16 -14.61
CA LEU A 104 5.95 -1.80 -15.95
C LEU A 104 4.50 -2.24 -16.18
N THR A 105 4.10 -3.40 -15.65
CA THR A 105 2.72 -3.93 -15.80
C THR A 105 1.66 -3.08 -15.10
N GLU A 106 2.03 -2.23 -14.14
CA GLU A 106 1.13 -1.25 -13.50
C GLU A 106 0.86 -0.01 -14.37
N ALA A 107 1.64 0.24 -15.43
CA ALA A 107 1.43 1.39 -16.32
C ALA A 107 0.31 1.19 -17.36
N GLU A 108 -0.17 -0.05 -17.52
CA GLU A 108 -1.11 -0.45 -18.58
C GLU A 108 -2.56 -0.72 -18.10
N GLN A 109 -2.87 -0.45 -16.82
CA GLN A 109 -4.21 -0.65 -16.23
C GLN A 109 -4.87 0.66 -15.77
#